data_AF-A0A7X7K0L2-F1
#
_entry.id   AF-A0A7X7K0L2-F1
#
_cell.length_a   1.000
_cell.length_b   1.000
_cell.length_c   1.000
_cell.angle_alpha   90.00
_cell.angle_beta   90.00
_cell.angle_gamma   90.00
#
_symmetry.space_group_name_H-M   'P 1'
#
loop_
_entity.id
_entity.type
_entity.pdbx_description
1 polymer ?
#
loop_
_entity_poly.entity_id
_entity_poly.type
_entity_poly.pdbx_seq_one_letter_code
_entity_poly.pdbx_strand_id
1 'polypeptide(L)' 'MTEDFKPTEWITTQESAELTGYNLEYIRQMIRRGVIGAEKRGRDWWVDRASIEAYAEEMKRLGPAKHDPQRGHGRR' A
#
# COMPACT_ATOMS: atom_id res chain seq x y z
N MET A 1 2.95 -30.61 -6.90
CA MET A 1 2.49 -29.28 -7.34
C MET A 1 2.37 -28.49 -6.06
N THR A 2 3.33 -27.62 -5.77
CA THR A 2 3.35 -26.89 -4.50
C THR A 2 2.25 -25.84 -4.59
N GLU A 3 1.16 -26.06 -3.89
CA GLU A 3 0.16 -25.04 -3.63
C GLU A 3 0.87 -23.97 -2.80
N ASP A 4 1.24 -22.85 -3.44
CA ASP A 4 1.68 -21.63 -2.78
C ASP A 4 0.51 -21.07 -1.97
N PHE A 5 0.20 -21.73 -0.86
CA PHE A 5 -0.69 -21.21 0.18
C PHE A 5 0.07 -20.07 0.84
N LYS A 6 0.12 -18.92 0.17
CA LYS A 6 0.58 -17.67 0.78
C LYS A 6 -0.49 -17.33 1.82
N PRO A 7 -0.25 -17.49 3.14
CA PRO A 7 -1.19 -16.97 4.11
C PRO A 7 -1.32 -15.47 3.79
N THR A 8 -2.56 -14.99 3.68
CA THR A 8 -2.83 -13.56 3.59
C THR A 8 -2.30 -12.93 4.87
N GLU A 9 -1.06 -12.47 4.82
CA GLU A 9 -0.35 -11.93 5.96
C GLU A 9 -0.84 -10.51 6.15
N TRP A 10 -1.76 -10.37 7.09
CA TRP A 10 -2.27 -9.09 7.51
C TRP A 10 -1.22 -8.43 8.39
N ILE A 11 -0.70 -7.30 7.93
CA ILE A 11 0.27 -6.48 8.67
C ILE A 11 -0.37 -5.15 9.06
N THR A 12 0.18 -4.49 10.06
CA THR A 12 -0.30 -3.15 10.42
C THR A 12 0.12 -2.11 9.39
N THR A 13 -0.53 -0.94 9.42
CA THR A 13 -0.07 0.20 8.59
C THR A 13 1.36 0.65 8.90
N GLN A 14 1.85 0.41 10.13
CA GLN A 14 3.24 0.71 10.52
C GLN A 14 4.21 -0.26 9.86
N GLU A 15 3.97 -1.56 10.00
CA GLU A 15 4.82 -2.57 9.35
C GLU A 15 4.82 -2.41 7.83
N SER A 16 3.69 -2.07 7.24
CA SER A 16 3.60 -1.78 5.80
C SER A 16 4.48 -0.59 5.39
N ALA A 17 4.54 0.45 6.23
CA ALA A 17 5.37 1.62 6.01
C ALA A 17 6.86 1.28 6.09
N GLU A 18 7.25 0.47 7.08
CA GLU A 18 8.64 0.02 7.23
C GLU A 18 9.06 -0.93 6.10
N LEU A 19 8.17 -1.82 5.67
CA LEU A 19 8.43 -2.79 4.59
C LEU A 19 8.66 -2.10 3.24
N THR A 20 7.83 -1.09 2.93
CA THR A 20 7.81 -0.44 1.61
C THR A 20 8.58 0.87 1.56
N GLY A 21 8.92 1.43 2.73
CA GLY A 21 9.47 2.78 2.88
C GLY A 21 8.45 3.89 2.65
N TYR A 22 7.16 3.58 2.46
CA TYR A 22 6.11 4.58 2.31
C TYR A 22 5.69 5.18 3.65
N ASN A 23 5.11 6.38 3.61
CA ASN A 23 4.57 7.01 4.79
C ASN A 23 3.22 6.39 5.21
N LEU A 24 2.99 6.25 6.52
CA LEU A 24 1.73 5.81 7.11
C LEU A 24 0.48 6.53 6.58
N GLU A 25 0.55 7.87 6.42
CA GLU A 25 -0.55 8.65 5.86
C GLU A 25 -0.79 8.32 4.39
N TYR A 26 0.28 8.09 3.62
CA TYR A 26 0.18 7.70 2.22
C TYR A 26 -0.49 6.34 2.08
N ILE A 27 -0.11 5.36 2.91
CA ILE A 27 -0.74 4.04 2.94
C ILE A 27 -2.22 4.17 3.29
N ARG A 28 -2.58 4.93 4.33
CA ARG A 28 -3.99 5.18 4.69
C ARG A 28 -4.77 5.87 3.57
N GLN A 29 -4.14 6.77 2.83
CA GLN A 29 -4.75 7.39 1.66
C GLN A 29 -5.01 6.35 0.56
N MET A 30 -4.09 5.41 0.32
CA MET A 30 -4.28 4.33 -0.65
C MET A 30 -5.35 3.34 -0.22
N ILE A 31 -5.44 3.03 1.07
CA ILE A 31 -6.52 2.23 1.66
C ILE A 31 -7.87 2.90 1.39
N ARG A 32 -8.01 4.20 1.70
CA ARG A 32 -9.25 4.96 1.47
C ARG A 32 -9.62 5.05 -0.01
N ARG A 33 -8.63 5.06 -0.90
CA ARG A 33 -8.83 5.04 -2.36
C ARG A 33 -9.15 3.64 -2.89
N GLY A 34 -9.04 2.59 -2.08
CA GLY A 34 -9.26 1.20 -2.49
C GLY A 34 -8.18 0.67 -3.45
N VAL A 35 -6.99 1.27 -3.43
CA VAL A 35 -5.87 0.88 -4.32
C VAL A 35 -5.13 -0.35 -3.77
N ILE A 36 -5.00 -0.41 -2.45
CA ILE A 36 -4.39 -1.54 -1.74
C ILE A 36 -5.43 -2.25 -0.89
N GLY A 37 -5.33 -3.58 -0.82
CA GLY A 37 -6.17 -4.41 0.02
C GLY A 37 -5.89 -4.13 1.49
N ALA A 38 -6.89 -3.60 2.19
CA ALA A 38 -6.83 -3.45 3.63
C ALA A 38 -8.20 -3.68 4.25
N GLU A 39 -8.19 -4.27 5.43
CA GLU A 39 -9.36 -4.62 6.22
C GLU A 39 -9.31 -3.90 7.56
N LYS A 40 -10.43 -3.26 7.91
CA LYS A 40 -10.57 -2.66 9.23
C LYS A 40 -10.95 -3.76 10.22
N ARG A 41 -10.04 -4.12 11.13
CA ARG A 41 -10.32 -5.07 12.22
C ARG A 41 -10.38 -4.31 13.54
N GLY A 42 -11.60 -4.12 14.03
CA GLY A 42 -11.85 -3.34 15.25
C GLY A 42 -11.51 -1.87 15.06
N ARG A 43 -10.47 -1.41 15.76
CA ARG A 43 -10.03 0.00 15.74
C ARG A 43 -8.86 0.24 14.78
N ASP A 44 -8.22 -0.82 14.32
CA ASP A 44 -6.99 -0.77 13.54
C ASP A 44 -7.22 -1.19 12.09
N TRP A 45 -6.37 -0.66 11.21
CA TRP A 45 -6.33 -1.03 9.81
C TRP A 45 -5.25 -2.07 9.59
N TRP A 46 -5.67 -3.20 9.05
CA TRP A 46 -4.79 -4.29 8.65
C TRP A 46 -4.64 -4.24 7.15
N VAL A 47 -3.41 -4.20 6.68
CA VAL A 47 -3.07 -4.15 5.27
C VAL A 47 -2.64 -5.53 4.85
N ASP A 48 -3.10 -5.97 3.69
CA ASP A 48 -2.58 -7.19 3.09
C ASP A 48 -1.15 -6.95 2.60
N ARG A 49 -0.19 -7.69 3.18
CA ARG A 49 1.22 -7.57 2.84
C ARG A 49 1.47 -7.79 1.35
N ALA A 50 0.81 -8.78 0.75
CA ALA A 50 0.99 -9.10 -0.65
C ALA A 50 0.49 -7.95 -1.56
N SER A 51 -0.64 -7.32 -1.20
CA SER A 51 -1.21 -6.21 -1.94
C SER A 51 -0.34 -4.95 -1.90
N ILE A 52 0.22 -4.58 -0.73
CA ILE A 52 1.12 -3.43 -0.63
C ILE A 52 2.46 -3.68 -1.34
N GLU A 53 2.99 -4.90 -1.27
CA GLU A 53 4.21 -5.31 -1.96
C GLU A 53 4.02 -5.28 -3.49
N ALA A 54 2.92 -5.86 -3.99
CA ALA A 54 2.57 -5.80 -5.40
C ALA A 54 2.37 -4.36 -5.87
N TYR A 55 1.76 -3.50 -5.05
CA TYR A 55 1.62 -2.08 -5.36
C TYR A 55 2.98 -1.37 -5.43
N ALA A 56 3.89 -1.63 -4.49
CA ALA A 56 5.23 -1.05 -4.48
C ALA A 56 6.04 -1.48 -5.71
N GLU A 57 5.99 -2.76 -6.06
CA GLU A 57 6.63 -3.33 -7.26
C GLU A 57 6.05 -2.73 -8.55
N GLU A 58 4.72 -2.61 -8.65
CA GLU A 58 4.04 -1.98 -9.77
C GLU A 58 4.42 -0.48 -9.88
N MET A 59 4.48 0.24 -8.76
CA MET A 59 4.92 1.64 -8.74
C MET A 59 6.38 1.79 -9.15
N LYS A 60 7.25 0.86 -8.75
CA LYS A 60 8.65 0.80 -9.18
C LYS A 60 8.77 0.52 -10.68
N ARG A 61 7.92 -0.36 -11.21
CA ARG A 61 7.86 -0.71 -12.64
C ARG A 61 7.33 0.43 -13.51
N LEU A 62 6.28 1.12 -13.06
CA LEU A 62 5.71 2.30 -13.72
C LEU A 62 6.66 3.50 -13.70
N GLY A 63 7.68 3.44 -12.85
CA GLY A 63 8.70 4.48 -12.70
C GLY A 63 8.16 5.75 -12.02
N PRO A 64 9.06 6.69 -11.66
CA PRO A 64 8.72 7.93 -10.98
C PRO A 64 7.77 8.85 -11.77
N ALA A 65 7.44 8.52 -13.03
CA ALA A 65 6.49 9.27 -13.86
C ALA A 65 5.07 9.36 -13.25
N LYS A 66 4.68 8.43 -12.37
CA LYS A 66 3.45 8.55 -11.56
C LYS A 66 3.67 9.25 -10.22
N HIS A 67 4.87 9.16 -9.65
CA HIS A 67 5.24 9.81 -8.40
C HIS A 67 5.80 11.22 -8.68
N ASP A 68 5.09 11.99 -9.50
CA ASP A 68 5.31 13.42 -9.61
C ASP A 68 4.45 14.10 -8.53
N PRO A 69 5.03 14.55 -7.40
CA PRO A 69 4.28 15.25 -6.36
C PRO A 69 3.70 16.60 -6.82
N GLN A 70 4.01 17.08 -8.05
CA GLN A 70 3.58 18.39 -8.55
C GLN A 70 2.32 18.33 -9.44
N ARG A 71 1.80 17.15 -9.81
CA ARG A 71 0.57 17.04 -10.63
C ARG A 71 -0.76 17.24 -9.89
N GLY A 72 -0.74 17.53 -8.59
CA GLY A 72 -1.96 17.61 -7.76
C GLY A 72 -2.15 18.88 -6.94
N HIS A 73 -1.17 19.79 -6.81
CA HIS A 73 -1.38 21.06 -6.10
C HIS A 73 -1.70 22.20 -7.06
N GLY A 74 -2.78 21.99 -7.81
CA GLY A 74 -3.47 23.06 -8.52
C GLY A 74 -4.29 23.90 -7.53
N ARG A 75 -3.68 25.00 -7.09
CA ARG A 75 -4.28 26.34 -6.88
C ARG A 75 -5.57 26.43 -6.06
N ARG A 76 -5.48 27.09 -4.90
CA ARG A 76 -6.30 28.27 -4.57
C ARG A 76 -5.54 29.20 -3.65
#